data_AF-A0A379Y0F6-F1
#
_entry.id   AF-A0A379Y0F6-F1
#
_cell.length_a   1.000
_cell.length_b   1.000
_cell.length_c   1.000
_cell.angle_alpha   90.00
_cell.angle_beta   90.00
_cell.angle_gamma   90.00
#
_symmetry.space_group_name_H-M   'P 1'
#
loop_
_entity.id
_entity.type
_entity.pdbx_description
1 polymer ?
#
loop_
_entity_poly.entity_id
_entity_poly.type
_entity_poly.pdbx_seq_one_letter_code
_entity_poly.pdbx_strand_id
1 'polypeptide(L)'
;MVQEDLSDHRIWRSELVQGNYHPLAAGQLAEYLAQTLFHTSDFYQSAQQKKAEVSRFTNPELCQITEDLFFTDPYIDHERNQFEAALLPQVQALREDAPLKVAVAGLKHRFLSKAEALLHGDIHSGSIFVAEGRLKAIDAEFGFYGPIGFDVGTALGNLLLNYCGQPGLFGPRDAAAGREQRLQDVRELWLIFADRFLALCHQQSRDAALATPGYAEQFLQQVWSDAIGYCGTELIRRTIGLAHVADLDSIADADMRLDCQRHALGLGRTLIVNAPQIEHIDALLARIRQQG
;
A
#
# COMPACT_ATOMS: atom_id res chain seq x y z
N MET A 1 5.88 -17.45 -19.81
CA MET A 1 5.11 -18.00 -18.67
C MET A 1 3.79 -18.51 -19.22
N VAL A 2 3.31 -19.69 -18.80
CA VAL A 2 1.95 -20.15 -19.12
C VAL A 2 1.15 -20.11 -17.81
N GLN A 3 0.02 -19.43 -17.79
CA GLN A 3 -0.78 -19.16 -16.59
C GLN A 3 -2.26 -19.48 -16.84
N GLU A 4 -3.05 -19.55 -15.76
CA GLU A 4 -4.52 -19.64 -15.81
C GLU A 4 -5.10 -18.43 -16.56
N ASP A 5 -6.08 -18.65 -17.43
CA ASP A 5 -6.83 -17.58 -18.07
C ASP A 5 -7.83 -16.97 -17.07
N LEU A 6 -7.77 -15.66 -16.87
CA LEU A 6 -8.62 -14.89 -15.96
C LEU A 6 -9.54 -13.92 -16.73
N SER A 7 -9.85 -14.20 -17.99
CA SER A 7 -10.72 -13.37 -18.84
C SER A 7 -12.15 -13.20 -18.30
N ASP A 8 -12.58 -14.05 -17.35
CA ASP A 8 -13.84 -13.95 -16.61
C ASP A 8 -13.76 -13.04 -15.36
N HIS A 9 -12.60 -12.43 -15.09
CA HIS A 9 -12.38 -11.46 -14.01
C HIS A 9 -12.22 -10.04 -14.57
N ARG A 10 -12.29 -9.05 -13.68
CA ARG A 10 -12.04 -7.63 -13.96
C ARG A 10 -10.89 -7.10 -13.10
N ILE A 11 -10.12 -6.15 -13.63
CA ILE A 11 -9.10 -5.46 -12.82
C ILE A 11 -9.80 -4.64 -11.74
N TRP A 12 -9.42 -4.82 -10.48
CA TRP A 12 -10.12 -4.23 -9.35
C TRP A 12 -10.13 -2.71 -9.40
N ARG A 13 -9.02 -2.07 -9.85
CA ARG A 13 -8.99 -0.62 -10.06
C ARG A 13 -10.09 -0.15 -11.02
N SER A 14 -10.29 -0.86 -12.13
CA SER A 14 -11.32 -0.50 -13.12
C SER A 14 -12.71 -0.61 -12.53
N GLU A 15 -12.98 -1.64 -11.73
CA GLU A 15 -14.25 -1.81 -11.01
C GLU A 15 -14.49 -0.69 -10.00
N LEU A 16 -13.47 -0.34 -9.21
CA LEU A 16 -13.54 0.75 -8.22
C LEU A 16 -13.82 2.11 -8.87
N VAL A 17 -13.17 2.42 -9.99
CA VAL A 17 -13.40 3.66 -10.77
C VAL A 17 -14.81 3.70 -11.36
N GLN A 18 -15.38 2.55 -11.72
CA GLN A 18 -16.75 2.44 -12.23
C GLN A 18 -17.82 2.42 -11.12
N GLY A 19 -17.42 2.33 -9.86
CA GLY A 19 -18.34 2.24 -8.72
C GLY A 19 -18.88 0.83 -8.47
N ASN A 20 -18.28 -0.19 -9.11
CA ASN A 20 -18.64 -1.58 -8.89
C ASN A 20 -17.97 -2.08 -7.61
N TYR A 21 -18.80 -2.46 -6.63
CA TYR A 21 -18.32 -2.90 -5.32
C TYR A 21 -18.21 -4.43 -5.23
N HIS A 22 -17.06 -4.91 -4.75
CA HIS A 22 -16.75 -6.32 -4.53
C HIS A 22 -16.56 -6.58 -3.03
N PRO A 23 -17.61 -7.01 -2.30
CA PRO A 23 -17.63 -6.98 -0.84
C PRO A 23 -16.64 -7.92 -0.15
N LEU A 24 -16.10 -8.91 -0.86
CA LEU A 24 -15.14 -9.87 -0.31
C LEU A 24 -13.68 -9.54 -0.67
N ALA A 25 -13.45 -8.54 -1.52
CA ALA A 25 -12.11 -8.28 -2.07
C ALA A 25 -11.10 -7.85 -0.99
N ALA A 26 -11.49 -6.97 -0.07
CA ALA A 26 -10.62 -6.52 1.01
C ALA A 26 -10.17 -7.67 1.93
N GLY A 27 -11.13 -8.49 2.40
CA GLY A 27 -10.83 -9.66 3.23
C GLY A 27 -10.05 -10.76 2.49
N GLN A 28 -10.33 -10.99 1.21
CA GLN A 28 -9.56 -11.95 0.40
C GLN A 28 -8.11 -11.50 0.17
N LEU A 29 -7.89 -10.21 -0.07
CA LEU A 29 -6.54 -9.65 -0.17
C LEU A 29 -5.81 -9.76 1.17
N ALA A 30 -6.49 -9.49 2.28
CA ALA A 30 -5.92 -9.63 3.62
C ALA A 30 -5.49 -11.07 3.93
N GLU A 31 -6.32 -12.07 3.59
CA GLU A 31 -5.95 -13.49 3.72
C GLU A 31 -4.74 -13.83 2.84
N TYR A 32 -4.73 -13.38 1.58
CA TYR A 32 -3.58 -13.57 0.68
C TYR A 32 -2.29 -13.03 1.30
N LEU A 33 -2.30 -11.77 1.75
CA LEU A 33 -1.14 -11.11 2.36
C LEU A 33 -0.69 -11.83 3.63
N ALA A 34 -1.61 -12.20 4.51
CA ALA A 34 -1.27 -12.92 5.74
C ALA A 34 -0.60 -14.26 5.44
N GLN A 35 -1.13 -15.01 4.47
CA GLN A 35 -0.59 -16.31 4.08
C GLN A 35 0.80 -16.19 3.44
N THR A 36 0.97 -15.32 2.45
CA THR A 36 2.24 -15.20 1.71
C THR A 36 3.34 -14.62 2.59
N LEU A 37 3.05 -13.55 3.33
CA LEU A 37 4.04 -12.85 4.15
C LEU A 37 4.44 -13.69 5.38
N PHE A 38 3.51 -14.41 6.01
CA PHE A 38 3.86 -15.29 7.13
C PHE A 38 4.75 -16.46 6.70
N HIS A 39 4.32 -17.23 5.68
CA HIS A 39 5.01 -18.46 5.29
C HIS A 39 6.38 -18.24 4.63
N THR A 40 6.69 -17.01 4.25
CA THR A 40 8.01 -16.62 3.72
C THR A 40 8.85 -15.83 4.73
N SER A 41 8.33 -15.58 5.93
CA SER A 41 9.06 -14.89 7.00
C SER A 41 9.92 -15.82 7.85
N ASP A 42 10.77 -15.22 8.69
CA ASP A 42 11.58 -15.92 9.69
C ASP A 42 10.73 -16.61 10.79
N PHE A 43 9.42 -16.31 10.91
CA PHE A 43 8.53 -17.06 11.80
C PHE A 43 8.32 -18.50 11.33
N TYR A 44 8.28 -18.75 10.01
CA TYR A 44 7.97 -20.06 9.44
C TYR A 44 9.16 -20.74 8.76
N GLN A 45 9.98 -19.97 8.04
CA GLN A 45 11.14 -20.51 7.35
C GLN A 45 12.31 -20.71 8.32
N SER A 46 13.10 -21.77 8.11
CA SER A 46 14.38 -21.86 8.82
C SER A 46 15.33 -20.76 8.35
N ALA A 47 16.19 -20.28 9.25
CA ALA A 47 17.14 -19.21 8.94
C ALA A 47 18.11 -19.56 7.79
N GLN A 48 18.38 -20.85 7.52
CA GLN A 48 19.18 -21.29 6.39
C GLN A 48 18.38 -21.23 5.08
N GLN A 49 17.16 -21.76 5.07
CA GLN A 49 16.28 -21.72 3.91
C GLN A 49 16.00 -20.27 3.50
N LYS A 50 15.64 -19.42 4.47
CA LYS A 50 15.34 -18.02 4.21
C LYS A 50 16.55 -17.28 3.62
N LYS A 51 17.77 -17.48 4.14
CA LYS A 51 18.98 -16.86 3.55
C LYS A 51 19.23 -17.32 2.11
N ALA A 52 18.96 -18.58 1.79
CA ALA A 52 19.06 -19.08 0.43
C ALA A 52 18.00 -18.45 -0.49
N GLU A 53 16.77 -18.32 -0.02
CA GLU A 53 15.69 -17.67 -0.76
C GLU A 53 15.91 -16.16 -0.95
N VAL A 54 16.48 -15.45 0.04
CA VAL A 54 16.90 -14.04 -0.11
C VAL A 54 17.90 -13.90 -1.27
N SER A 55 18.89 -14.79 -1.35
CA SER A 55 19.87 -14.80 -2.45
C SER A 55 19.18 -15.07 -3.80
N ARG A 56 18.28 -16.05 -3.84
CA ARG A 56 17.54 -16.43 -5.05
C ARG A 56 16.60 -15.34 -5.57
N PHE A 57 15.93 -14.62 -4.68
CA PHE A 57 14.95 -13.57 -4.99
C PHE A 57 15.56 -12.16 -4.91
N THR A 58 16.89 -12.04 -4.98
CA THR A 58 17.52 -10.74 -5.16
C THR A 58 17.16 -10.21 -6.55
N ASN A 59 16.49 -9.06 -6.61
CA ASN A 59 15.87 -8.51 -7.83
C ASN A 59 16.27 -7.03 -8.03
N PRO A 60 17.57 -6.75 -8.24
CA PRO A 60 18.13 -5.41 -8.02
C PRO A 60 17.57 -4.35 -8.98
N GLU A 61 17.29 -4.72 -10.23
CA GLU A 61 16.79 -3.76 -11.23
C GLU A 61 15.37 -3.29 -10.92
N LEU A 62 14.47 -4.22 -10.58
CA LEU A 62 13.09 -3.87 -10.21
C LEU A 62 13.02 -3.22 -8.82
N CYS A 63 13.86 -3.64 -7.87
CA CYS A 63 14.01 -2.92 -6.59
C CYS A 63 14.46 -1.47 -6.81
N GLN A 64 15.42 -1.21 -7.70
CA GLN A 64 15.89 0.14 -8.01
C GLN A 64 14.78 1.03 -8.57
N ILE A 65 13.91 0.49 -9.43
CA ILE A 65 12.73 1.23 -9.92
C ILE A 65 11.85 1.67 -8.75
N THR A 66 11.54 0.76 -7.81
CA THR A 66 10.76 1.09 -6.62
C THR A 66 11.50 2.11 -5.74
N GLU A 67 12.81 1.95 -5.54
CA GLU A 67 13.65 2.85 -4.74
C GLU A 67 13.64 4.30 -5.24
N ASP A 68 13.69 4.46 -6.57
CA ASP A 68 13.62 5.76 -7.22
C ASP A 68 12.20 6.33 -7.12
N LEU A 69 11.20 5.58 -7.60
CA LEU A 69 9.85 6.08 -7.81
C LEU A 69 9.04 6.28 -6.52
N PHE A 70 9.29 5.49 -5.47
CA PHE A 70 8.59 5.65 -4.21
C PHE A 70 9.27 6.61 -3.25
N PHE A 71 10.60 6.62 -3.23
CA PHE A 71 11.35 7.22 -2.12
C PHE A 71 12.30 8.34 -2.53
N THR A 72 12.45 8.61 -3.82
CA THR A 72 13.41 9.60 -4.32
C THR A 72 12.72 10.65 -5.18
N ASP A 73 12.21 10.24 -6.34
CA ASP A 73 11.76 11.15 -7.40
C ASP A 73 10.67 12.12 -6.92
N PRO A 74 9.60 11.71 -6.21
CA PRO A 74 8.54 12.62 -5.80
C PRO A 74 8.98 13.74 -4.84
N TYR A 75 10.15 13.58 -4.19
CA TYR A 75 10.63 14.47 -3.13
C TYR A 75 11.81 15.36 -3.57
N ILE A 76 12.16 15.31 -4.85
CA ILE A 76 13.17 16.16 -5.49
C ILE A 76 12.65 16.69 -6.83
N ASP A 77 13.43 17.57 -7.47
CA ASP A 77 13.19 17.91 -8.87
C ASP A 77 13.80 16.84 -9.77
N HIS A 78 12.95 16.06 -10.42
CA HIS A 78 13.34 14.92 -11.25
C HIS A 78 12.49 14.86 -12.52
N GLU A 79 13.12 14.51 -13.65
CA GLU A 79 12.50 14.51 -14.97
C GLU A 79 11.36 13.49 -15.13
N ARG A 80 11.36 12.42 -14.31
CA ARG A 80 10.31 11.39 -14.34
C ARG A 80 9.01 11.83 -13.66
N ASN A 81 9.04 12.88 -12.83
CA ASN A 81 7.84 13.39 -12.19
C ASN A 81 6.92 14.02 -13.23
N GLN A 82 5.64 13.66 -13.21
CA GLN A 82 4.63 14.20 -14.10
C GLN A 82 3.46 14.70 -13.25
N PHE A 83 3.07 15.96 -13.43
CA PHE A 83 1.95 16.55 -12.70
C PHE A 83 1.46 17.82 -13.39
N GLU A 84 0.21 18.18 -13.14
CA GLU A 84 -0.39 19.42 -13.65
C GLU A 84 0.30 20.64 -13.04
N ALA A 85 0.59 21.69 -13.82
CA ALA A 85 1.30 22.88 -13.34
C ALA A 85 0.64 23.54 -12.10
N ALA A 86 -0.68 23.38 -11.95
CA ALA A 86 -1.43 23.87 -10.80
C ALA A 86 -1.13 23.15 -9.46
N LEU A 87 -0.44 22.00 -9.49
CA LEU A 87 0.08 21.28 -8.33
C LEU A 87 1.49 21.74 -7.91
N LEU A 88 2.15 22.59 -8.69
CA LEU A 88 3.52 23.03 -8.40
C LEU A 88 3.70 23.56 -6.96
N PRO A 89 2.78 24.35 -6.38
CA PRO A 89 2.91 24.78 -4.99
C PRO A 89 2.94 23.61 -3.99
N GLN A 90 2.09 22.60 -4.17
CA GLN A 90 2.07 21.40 -3.33
C GLN A 90 3.34 20.57 -3.50
N VAL A 91 3.80 20.41 -4.74
CA VAL A 91 5.04 19.68 -5.06
C VAL A 91 6.25 20.37 -4.42
N GLN A 92 6.36 21.69 -4.53
CA GLN A 92 7.43 22.47 -3.88
C GLN A 92 7.39 22.30 -2.36
N ALA A 93 6.20 22.39 -1.76
CA ALA A 93 6.04 22.18 -0.33
C ALA A 93 6.54 20.80 0.12
N LEU A 94 6.27 19.72 -0.64
CA LEU A 94 6.79 18.38 -0.33
C LEU A 94 8.32 18.30 -0.45
N ARG A 95 8.91 18.96 -1.45
CA ARG A 95 10.37 18.96 -1.70
C ARG A 95 11.16 19.71 -0.61
N GLU A 96 10.53 20.71 0.01
CA GLU A 96 11.08 21.54 1.07
C GLU A 96 10.77 21.02 2.49
N ASP A 97 9.86 20.04 2.61
CA ASP A 97 9.44 19.48 3.89
C ASP A 97 10.50 18.53 4.50
N ALA A 98 11.32 19.08 5.40
CA ALA A 98 12.37 18.32 6.07
C ALA A 98 11.84 17.14 6.91
N PRO A 99 10.81 17.29 7.78
CA PRO A 99 10.19 16.15 8.47
C PRO A 99 9.73 15.02 7.54
N LEU A 100 9.07 15.36 6.43
CA LEU A 100 8.65 14.39 5.42
C LEU A 100 9.85 13.64 4.84
N LYS A 101 10.88 14.36 4.40
CA LYS A 101 12.07 13.74 3.77
C LYS A 101 12.84 12.85 4.73
N VAL A 102 12.91 13.20 6.02
CA VAL A 102 13.50 12.33 7.05
C VAL A 102 12.68 11.04 7.22
N ALA A 103 11.35 11.15 7.27
CA ALA A 103 10.47 9.98 7.38
C ALA A 103 10.57 9.06 6.14
N VAL A 104 10.57 9.64 4.93
CA VAL A 104 10.78 8.93 3.66
C VAL A 104 12.14 8.23 3.62
N ALA A 105 13.21 8.90 4.06
CA ALA A 105 14.54 8.27 4.13
C ALA A 105 14.54 7.06 5.08
N GLY A 106 13.81 7.13 6.20
CA GLY A 106 13.61 6.01 7.11
C GLY A 106 12.89 4.83 6.46
N LEU A 107 11.85 5.10 5.67
CA LEU A 107 11.13 4.08 4.88
C LEU A 107 12.04 3.47 3.80
N LYS A 108 12.77 4.30 3.04
CA LYS A 108 13.74 3.86 2.04
C LYS A 108 14.79 2.93 2.64
N HIS A 109 15.38 3.31 3.77
CA HIS A 109 16.38 2.50 4.44
C HIS A 109 15.82 1.13 4.86
N ARG A 110 14.56 1.09 5.33
CA ARG A 110 13.87 -0.17 5.65
C ARG A 110 13.63 -1.02 4.42
N PHE A 111 13.15 -0.45 3.32
CA PHE A 111 13.00 -1.14 2.04
C PHE A 111 14.33 -1.76 1.56
N LEU A 112 15.44 -1.02 1.68
CA LEU A 112 16.78 -1.46 1.27
C LEU A 112 17.39 -2.58 2.13
N SER A 113 17.02 -2.67 3.42
CA SER A 113 17.79 -3.46 4.39
C SER A 113 16.99 -4.55 5.12
N LYS A 114 15.67 -4.44 5.18
CA LYS A 114 14.82 -5.37 5.94
C LYS A 114 14.24 -6.45 5.04
N ALA A 115 14.93 -7.58 4.97
CA ALA A 115 14.40 -8.79 4.36
C ALA A 115 13.43 -9.50 5.34
N GLU A 116 12.20 -9.04 5.52
CA GLU A 116 11.25 -9.62 6.50
C GLU A 116 10.47 -10.81 5.92
N ALA A 117 10.00 -10.71 4.67
CA ALA A 117 9.28 -11.76 3.95
C ALA A 117 9.45 -11.61 2.43
N LEU A 118 9.06 -12.63 1.66
CA LEU A 118 9.00 -12.51 0.20
C LEU A 118 7.75 -11.72 -0.18
N LEU A 119 7.95 -10.49 -0.65
CA LEU A 119 6.88 -9.59 -1.06
C LEU A 119 6.36 -9.94 -2.45
N HIS A 120 5.14 -9.48 -2.74
CA HIS A 120 4.69 -9.23 -4.10
C HIS A 120 5.47 -8.08 -4.73
N GLY A 121 5.72 -7.01 -3.97
CA GLY A 121 6.57 -5.88 -4.37
C GLY A 121 5.90 -4.81 -5.24
N ASP A 122 4.65 -5.03 -5.68
CA ASP A 122 3.82 -4.00 -6.37
C ASP A 122 2.32 -4.37 -6.28
N ILE A 123 1.87 -4.72 -5.07
CA ILE A 123 0.45 -5.03 -4.84
C ILE A 123 -0.38 -3.75 -4.82
N HIS A 124 -1.29 -3.62 -5.77
CA HIS A 124 -2.19 -2.49 -5.92
C HIS A 124 -3.49 -2.92 -6.60
N SER A 125 -4.54 -2.10 -6.58
CA SER A 125 -5.83 -2.45 -7.21
C SER A 125 -5.72 -2.77 -8.71
N GLY A 126 -4.69 -2.27 -9.39
CA GLY A 126 -4.36 -2.65 -10.77
C GLY A 126 -3.70 -4.04 -10.96
N SER A 127 -3.09 -4.63 -9.94
CA SER A 127 -2.44 -5.96 -9.97
C SER A 127 -3.33 -7.04 -9.33
N ILE A 128 -4.63 -6.76 -9.28
CA ILE A 128 -5.64 -7.63 -8.67
C ILE A 128 -6.79 -7.80 -9.66
N PHE A 129 -7.09 -9.05 -9.96
CA PHE A 129 -8.33 -9.46 -10.61
C PHE A 129 -9.40 -9.79 -9.57
N VAL A 130 -10.62 -9.32 -9.80
CA VAL A 130 -11.81 -9.61 -9.00
C VAL A 130 -12.94 -10.17 -9.86
N ALA A 131 -13.73 -11.05 -9.26
CA ALA A 131 -15.01 -11.52 -9.75
C ALA A 131 -15.90 -11.82 -8.53
N GLU A 132 -17.15 -12.23 -8.75
CA GLU A 132 -18.06 -12.59 -7.66
C GLU A 132 -17.43 -13.62 -6.72
N GLY A 133 -17.12 -13.20 -5.49
CA GLY A 133 -16.48 -14.01 -4.45
C GLY A 133 -15.08 -14.54 -4.77
N ARG A 134 -14.38 -13.98 -5.77
CA ARG A 134 -13.03 -14.42 -6.16
C ARG A 134 -12.08 -13.25 -6.32
N LEU A 135 -10.86 -13.43 -5.83
CA LEU A 135 -9.75 -12.50 -5.98
C LEU A 135 -8.49 -13.26 -6.42
N LYS A 136 -7.74 -12.68 -7.36
CA LYS A 136 -6.45 -13.20 -7.84
C LYS A 136 -5.45 -12.06 -7.88
N ALA A 137 -4.39 -12.15 -7.07
CA ALA A 137 -3.22 -11.28 -7.20
C ALA A 137 -2.38 -11.78 -8.38
N ILE A 138 -1.90 -10.85 -9.21
CA ILE A 138 -1.12 -11.11 -10.42
C ILE A 138 0.10 -10.20 -10.46
N ASP A 139 1.05 -10.49 -11.36
CA ASP A 139 2.14 -9.57 -11.67
C ASP A 139 3.13 -9.29 -10.51
N ALA A 140 3.50 -10.35 -9.78
CA ALA A 140 4.49 -10.30 -8.72
C ALA A 140 5.95 -10.20 -9.23
N GLU A 141 6.18 -9.47 -10.33
CA GLU A 141 7.51 -9.35 -10.94
C GLU A 141 8.50 -8.58 -10.07
N PHE A 142 8.02 -7.63 -9.26
CA PHE A 142 8.79 -6.87 -8.28
C PHE A 142 9.13 -7.68 -7.02
N GLY A 143 8.76 -8.96 -6.96
CA GLY A 143 8.95 -9.79 -5.78
C GLY A 143 10.41 -9.89 -5.36
N PHE A 144 10.66 -9.56 -4.10
CA PHE A 144 11.95 -9.70 -3.42
C PHE A 144 11.72 -9.85 -1.91
N TYR A 145 12.77 -10.22 -1.17
CA TYR A 145 12.68 -10.23 0.29
C TYR A 145 12.80 -8.82 0.86
N GLY A 146 11.67 -8.26 1.34
CA GLY A 146 11.55 -6.90 1.80
C GLY A 146 10.68 -6.76 3.07
N PRO A 147 10.36 -5.52 3.48
CA PRO A 147 9.57 -5.27 4.68
C PRO A 147 8.09 -5.59 4.46
N ILE A 148 7.48 -6.37 5.36
CA ILE A 148 6.08 -6.83 5.26
C ILE A 148 5.11 -5.65 5.14
N GLY A 149 5.41 -4.55 5.84
CA GLY A 149 4.62 -3.34 5.79
C GLY A 149 4.52 -2.72 4.39
N PHE A 150 5.43 -3.01 3.45
CA PHE A 150 5.39 -2.44 2.11
C PHE A 150 4.15 -2.90 1.33
N ASP A 151 3.95 -4.21 1.20
CA ASP A 151 2.78 -4.76 0.49
C ASP A 151 1.45 -4.39 1.18
N VAL A 152 1.41 -4.44 2.52
CA VAL A 152 0.22 -4.02 3.27
C VAL A 152 -0.05 -2.54 3.04
N GLY A 153 0.99 -1.71 3.08
CA GLY A 153 0.89 -0.27 2.90
C GLY A 153 0.46 0.14 1.50
N THR A 154 1.02 -0.46 0.45
CA THR A 154 0.63 -0.16 -0.94
C THR A 154 -0.79 -0.62 -1.27
N ALA A 155 -1.23 -1.75 -0.71
CA ALA A 155 -2.62 -2.19 -0.79
C ALA A 155 -3.58 -1.16 -0.17
N LEU A 156 -3.29 -0.73 1.08
CA LEU A 156 -4.07 0.31 1.76
C LEU A 156 -4.03 1.65 1.00
N GLY A 157 -2.86 2.05 0.51
CA GLY A 157 -2.65 3.28 -0.24
C GLY A 157 -3.50 3.33 -1.52
N ASN A 158 -3.67 2.21 -2.21
CA ASN A 158 -4.51 2.15 -3.40
C ASN A 158 -6.01 2.24 -3.11
N LEU A 159 -6.48 1.72 -1.97
CA LEU A 159 -7.84 1.97 -1.50
C LEU A 159 -8.04 3.45 -1.15
N LEU A 160 -7.02 4.10 -0.57
CA LEU A 160 -7.07 5.52 -0.24
C LEU A 160 -6.92 6.45 -1.45
N LEU A 161 -6.22 6.03 -2.51
CA LEU A 161 -6.24 6.74 -3.79
C LEU A 161 -7.65 6.78 -4.38
N ASN A 162 -8.36 5.64 -4.34
CA ASN A 162 -9.77 5.62 -4.74
C ASN A 162 -10.62 6.51 -3.82
N TYR A 163 -10.43 6.44 -2.50
CA TYR A 163 -11.10 7.33 -1.53
C TYR A 163 -10.92 8.81 -1.88
N CYS A 164 -9.71 9.24 -2.20
CA CYS A 164 -9.42 10.62 -2.58
C CYS A 164 -10.08 11.00 -3.92
N GLY A 165 -10.21 10.06 -4.87
CA GLY A 165 -10.84 10.29 -6.17
C GLY A 165 -12.37 10.31 -6.16
N GLN A 166 -13.01 9.71 -5.15
CA GLN A 166 -14.49 9.59 -5.06
C GLN A 166 -15.25 10.90 -5.37
N PRO A 167 -14.88 12.09 -4.83
CA PRO A 167 -15.59 13.34 -5.12
C PRO A 167 -15.55 13.78 -6.60
N GLY A 168 -14.50 13.40 -7.34
CA GLY A 168 -14.38 13.70 -8.76
C GLY A 168 -14.98 12.63 -9.68
N LEU A 169 -15.13 11.39 -9.19
CA LEU A 169 -15.67 10.27 -9.95
C LEU A 169 -17.21 10.21 -9.91
N PHE A 170 -17.82 10.63 -8.79
CA PHE A 170 -19.25 10.48 -8.56
C PHE A 170 -19.90 11.74 -8.00
N GLY A 171 -21.24 11.81 -8.08
CA GLY A 171 -22.00 12.89 -7.46
C GLY A 171 -21.87 12.89 -5.92
N PRO A 172 -22.11 14.02 -5.23
CA PRO A 172 -21.75 14.20 -3.82
C PRO A 172 -22.27 13.12 -2.86
N ARG A 173 -23.48 12.60 -3.09
CA ARG A 173 -24.07 11.54 -2.26
C ARG A 173 -23.32 10.22 -2.42
N ASP A 174 -23.08 9.81 -3.66
CA ASP A 174 -22.43 8.54 -3.98
C ASP A 174 -20.95 8.59 -3.64
N ALA A 175 -20.29 9.73 -3.86
CA ALA A 175 -18.93 9.99 -3.42
C ALA A 175 -18.78 9.87 -1.89
N ALA A 176 -19.73 10.40 -1.11
CA ALA A 176 -19.70 10.27 0.35
C ALA A 176 -19.88 8.80 0.80
N ALA A 177 -20.79 8.06 0.17
CA ALA A 177 -20.99 6.64 0.44
C ALA A 177 -19.75 5.81 0.05
N GLY A 178 -19.18 6.06 -1.13
CA GLY A 178 -17.97 5.40 -1.61
C GLY A 178 -16.76 5.68 -0.73
N ARG A 179 -16.61 6.92 -0.22
CA ARG A 179 -15.57 7.26 0.77
C ARG A 179 -15.71 6.48 2.05
N GLU A 180 -16.91 6.44 2.65
CA GLU A 180 -17.13 5.66 3.86
C GLU A 180 -16.89 4.17 3.61
N GLN A 181 -17.32 3.65 2.45
CA GLN A 181 -17.05 2.28 2.03
C GLN A 181 -15.53 2.01 2.00
N ARG A 182 -14.73 2.83 1.31
CA ARG A 182 -13.26 2.67 1.28
C ARG A 182 -12.61 2.68 2.67
N LEU A 183 -13.13 3.48 3.61
CA LEU A 183 -12.66 3.46 5.01
C LEU A 183 -12.99 2.14 5.71
N GLN A 184 -14.14 1.53 5.41
CA GLN A 184 -14.48 0.19 5.91
C GLN A 184 -13.59 -0.88 5.29
N ASP A 185 -13.31 -0.83 3.99
CA ASP A 185 -12.40 -1.78 3.35
C ASP A 185 -10.96 -1.68 3.90
N VAL A 186 -10.46 -0.46 4.16
CA VAL A 186 -9.17 -0.23 4.82
C VAL A 186 -9.16 -0.86 6.22
N ARG A 187 -10.24 -0.70 6.98
CA ARG A 187 -10.40 -1.33 8.30
C ARG A 187 -10.40 -2.85 8.20
N GLU A 188 -11.23 -3.39 7.31
CA GLU A 188 -11.40 -4.82 7.11
C GLU A 188 -10.10 -5.48 6.69
N LEU A 189 -9.41 -4.91 5.69
CA LEU A 189 -8.13 -5.43 5.20
C LEU A 189 -7.13 -5.54 6.35
N TRP A 190 -6.92 -4.45 7.09
CA TRP A 190 -5.96 -4.44 8.20
C TRP A 190 -6.33 -5.42 9.31
N LEU A 191 -7.59 -5.41 9.77
CA LEU A 191 -8.01 -6.24 10.90
C LEU A 191 -7.94 -7.73 10.56
N ILE A 192 -8.37 -8.13 9.36
CA ILE A 192 -8.27 -9.53 8.92
C ILE A 192 -6.81 -9.94 8.74
N PHE A 193 -5.99 -9.08 8.13
CA PHE A 193 -4.55 -9.36 7.97
C PHE A 193 -3.88 -9.55 9.34
N ALA A 194 -4.11 -8.62 10.27
CA ALA A 194 -3.54 -8.63 11.61
C ALA A 194 -3.96 -9.88 12.40
N ASP A 195 -5.26 -10.17 12.46
CA ASP A 195 -5.80 -11.35 13.15
C ASP A 195 -5.22 -12.64 12.55
N ARG A 196 -5.24 -12.74 11.22
CA ARG A 196 -4.76 -13.94 10.53
C ARG A 196 -3.26 -14.16 10.69
N PHE A 197 -2.46 -13.09 10.54
CA PHE A 197 -1.01 -13.17 10.70
C PHE A 197 -0.64 -13.57 12.14
N LEU A 198 -1.28 -12.99 13.16
CA LEU A 198 -1.05 -13.38 14.56
C LEU A 198 -1.48 -14.81 14.84
N ALA A 199 -2.63 -15.25 14.31
CA ALA A 199 -3.07 -16.64 14.44
C ALA A 199 -2.04 -17.61 13.86
N LEU A 200 -1.47 -17.28 12.68
CA LEU A 200 -0.40 -18.06 12.06
C LEU A 200 0.87 -18.05 12.92
N CYS A 201 1.30 -16.89 13.45
CA CYS A 201 2.43 -16.81 14.38
C CYS A 201 2.23 -17.71 15.60
N HIS A 202 1.06 -17.67 16.25
CA HIS A 202 0.80 -18.45 17.46
C HIS A 202 0.71 -19.95 17.21
N GLN A 203 0.19 -20.36 16.04
CA GLN A 203 -0.09 -21.76 15.74
C GLN A 203 1.04 -22.46 14.98
N GLN A 204 1.81 -21.71 14.19
CA GLN A 204 2.69 -22.29 13.16
C GLN A 204 4.11 -21.74 13.16
N SER A 205 4.48 -20.84 14.09
CA SER A 205 5.88 -20.41 14.20
C SER A 205 6.78 -21.61 14.46
N ARG A 206 7.87 -21.69 13.71
CA ARG A 206 8.89 -22.76 13.81
C ARG A 206 10.13 -22.32 14.59
N ASP A 207 10.29 -21.02 14.82
CA ASP A 207 11.35 -20.49 15.66
C ASP A 207 10.86 -20.30 17.10
N ALA A 208 11.57 -20.89 18.06
CA ALA A 208 11.17 -20.87 19.47
C ALA A 208 11.27 -19.47 20.11
N ALA A 209 12.23 -18.63 19.68
CA ALA A 209 12.37 -17.29 20.22
C ALA A 209 11.29 -16.37 19.67
N LEU A 210 11.01 -16.45 18.37
CA LEU A 210 9.93 -15.66 17.74
C LEU A 210 8.53 -16.12 18.19
N ALA A 211 8.38 -17.38 18.61
CA ALA A 211 7.15 -17.91 19.20
C ALA A 211 6.93 -17.48 20.67
N THR A 212 7.84 -16.70 21.25
CA THR A 212 7.66 -16.18 22.62
C THR A 212 6.39 -15.32 22.69
N PRO A 213 5.46 -15.59 23.63
CA PRO A 213 4.22 -14.82 23.76
C PRO A 213 4.47 -13.30 23.86
N GLY A 214 3.75 -12.51 23.07
CA GLY A 214 3.85 -11.05 23.03
C GLY A 214 4.81 -10.51 21.94
N TYR A 215 5.74 -11.33 21.42
CA TYR A 215 6.66 -10.87 20.40
C TYR A 215 5.98 -10.65 19.04
N ALA A 216 5.06 -11.53 18.65
CA ALA A 216 4.34 -11.41 17.38
C ALA A 216 3.51 -10.11 17.33
N GLU A 217 2.86 -9.75 18.44
CA GLU A 217 2.13 -8.49 18.57
C GLU A 217 3.05 -7.28 18.48
N GLN A 218 4.21 -7.32 19.16
CA GLN A 218 5.21 -6.25 19.07
C GLN A 218 5.74 -6.09 17.63
N PHE A 219 6.02 -7.21 16.96
CA PHE A 219 6.43 -7.21 15.55
C PHE A 219 5.34 -6.60 14.65
N LEU A 220 4.07 -6.97 14.86
CA LEU A 220 2.98 -6.46 14.06
C LEU A 220 2.76 -4.95 14.25
N GLN A 221 3.05 -4.39 15.43
CA GLN A 221 3.03 -2.93 15.62
C GLN A 221 4.09 -2.21 14.76
N GLN A 222 5.26 -2.82 14.56
CA GLN A 222 6.26 -2.30 13.62
C GLN A 222 5.75 -2.39 12.18
N VAL A 223 5.15 -3.53 11.79
CA VAL A 223 4.55 -3.72 10.46
C VAL A 223 3.45 -2.68 10.21
N TRP A 224 2.61 -2.39 11.21
CA TRP A 224 1.58 -1.37 11.15
C TRP A 224 2.15 0.03 10.85
N SER A 225 3.17 0.46 11.61
CA SER A 225 3.79 1.77 11.40
C SER A 225 4.46 1.87 10.01
N ASP A 226 5.11 0.79 9.57
CA ASP A 226 5.68 0.71 8.23
C ASP A 226 4.60 0.78 7.14
N ALA A 227 3.50 0.06 7.30
CA ALA A 227 2.39 0.07 6.36
C ALA A 227 1.76 1.44 6.20
N ILE A 228 1.57 2.20 7.29
CA ILE A 228 1.07 3.58 7.20
C ILE A 228 2.06 4.47 6.43
N GLY A 229 3.36 4.34 6.70
CA GLY A 229 4.39 5.09 6.00
C GLY A 229 4.37 4.79 4.50
N TYR A 230 4.38 3.51 4.11
CA TYR A 230 4.35 3.11 2.71
C TYR A 230 3.04 3.47 2.01
N CYS A 231 1.90 3.39 2.71
CA CYS A 231 0.61 3.89 2.24
C CYS A 231 0.69 5.37 1.84
N GLY A 232 1.30 6.20 2.68
CA GLY A 232 1.50 7.60 2.35
C GLY A 232 2.47 7.85 1.18
N THR A 233 3.52 7.03 1.03
CA THR A 233 4.41 7.09 -0.15
C THR A 233 3.69 6.70 -1.43
N GLU A 234 2.79 5.71 -1.38
CA GLU A 234 1.97 5.28 -2.52
C GLU A 234 1.03 6.41 -2.96
N LEU A 235 0.37 7.09 -2.02
CA LEU A 235 -0.48 8.25 -2.30
C LEU A 235 0.30 9.37 -3.03
N ILE A 236 1.49 9.71 -2.55
CA ILE A 236 2.31 10.76 -3.17
C ILE A 236 2.82 10.32 -4.54
N ARG A 237 3.47 9.15 -4.65
CA ARG A 237 4.13 8.72 -5.89
C ARG A 237 3.15 8.50 -7.04
N ARG A 238 1.92 8.06 -6.74
CA ARG A 238 0.86 7.89 -7.75
C ARG A 238 0.20 9.20 -8.19
N THR A 239 0.43 10.30 -7.49
CA THR A 239 -0.18 11.60 -7.80
C THR A 239 0.75 12.52 -8.58
N ILE A 240 2.07 12.48 -8.31
CA ILE A 240 3.05 13.41 -8.90
C ILE A 240 4.29 12.72 -9.50
N GLY A 241 4.40 11.39 -9.38
CA GLY A 241 5.52 10.62 -9.88
C GLY A 241 5.34 10.21 -11.34
N LEU A 242 6.05 9.18 -11.77
CA LEU A 242 5.99 8.69 -13.16
C LEU A 242 4.70 7.93 -13.48
N ALA A 243 4.24 7.08 -12.55
CA ALA A 243 3.21 6.10 -12.80
C ALA A 243 1.92 6.46 -12.05
N HIS A 244 0.99 7.08 -12.76
CA HIS A 244 -0.27 7.57 -12.20
C HIS A 244 -1.33 6.47 -12.03
N VAL A 245 -2.50 6.85 -11.53
CA VAL A 245 -3.65 5.95 -11.35
C VAL A 245 -4.94 6.51 -11.93
N ALA A 246 -5.74 5.61 -12.51
CA ALA A 246 -7.03 5.96 -13.09
C ALA A 246 -8.01 6.58 -12.08
N ASP A 247 -7.88 6.26 -10.79
CA ASP A 247 -8.70 6.84 -9.71
C ASP A 247 -8.64 8.37 -9.65
N LEU A 248 -7.53 8.96 -10.10
CA LEU A 248 -7.35 10.42 -10.18
C LEU A 248 -7.39 10.90 -11.64
N ASP A 249 -6.65 10.24 -12.53
CA ASP A 249 -6.48 10.70 -13.92
C ASP A 249 -7.75 10.59 -14.76
N SER A 250 -8.69 9.70 -14.42
CA SER A 250 -9.95 9.56 -15.16
C SER A 250 -11.00 10.62 -14.79
N ILE A 251 -10.75 11.45 -13.77
CA ILE A 251 -11.65 12.54 -13.38
C ILE A 251 -11.68 13.58 -14.50
N ALA A 252 -12.85 13.76 -15.10
CA ALA A 252 -13.04 14.61 -16.28
C ALA A 252 -12.98 16.11 -15.97
N ASP A 253 -13.57 16.53 -14.84
CA ASP A 253 -13.54 17.91 -14.38
C ASP A 253 -12.16 18.25 -13.81
N ALA A 254 -11.48 19.23 -14.41
CA ALA A 254 -10.10 19.55 -14.08
C ALA A 254 -9.95 20.14 -12.66
N ASP A 255 -10.92 20.92 -12.19
CA ASP A 255 -10.87 21.53 -10.86
C ASP A 255 -11.10 20.44 -9.78
N MET A 256 -12.06 19.54 -10.00
CA MET A 256 -12.27 18.39 -9.12
C MET A 256 -11.09 17.44 -9.11
N ARG A 257 -10.47 17.17 -10.27
CA ARG A 257 -9.26 16.34 -10.36
C ARG A 257 -8.13 16.95 -9.53
N LEU A 258 -7.90 18.24 -9.70
CA LEU A 258 -6.87 18.99 -8.97
C LEU A 258 -7.11 18.95 -7.46
N ASP A 259 -8.35 19.10 -7.00
CA ASP A 259 -8.69 19.02 -5.58
C ASP A 259 -8.51 17.61 -5.02
N CYS A 260 -8.87 16.57 -5.78
CA CYS A 260 -8.63 15.17 -5.40
C CYS A 260 -7.13 14.85 -5.31
N GLN A 261 -6.32 15.33 -6.26
CA GLN A 261 -4.86 15.18 -6.24
C GLN A 261 -4.25 15.92 -5.04
N ARG A 262 -4.68 17.16 -4.75
CA ARG A 262 -4.24 17.91 -3.56
C ARG A 262 -4.56 17.16 -2.27
N HIS A 263 -5.74 16.57 -2.19
CA HIS A 263 -6.13 15.74 -1.06
C HIS A 263 -5.23 14.51 -0.91
N ALA A 264 -4.95 13.78 -2.01
CA ALA A 264 -4.05 12.63 -1.99
C ALA A 264 -2.64 13.01 -1.51
N LEU A 265 -2.08 14.14 -1.96
CA LEU A 265 -0.78 14.65 -1.50
C LEU A 265 -0.77 15.03 -0.02
N GLY A 266 -1.79 15.78 0.42
CA GLY A 266 -1.92 16.22 1.81
C GLY A 266 -2.09 15.03 2.78
N LEU A 267 -2.91 14.06 2.39
CA LEU A 267 -3.10 12.82 3.14
C LEU A 267 -1.82 11.99 3.17
N GLY A 268 -1.18 11.78 2.01
CA GLY A 268 0.06 11.02 1.92
C GLY A 268 1.17 11.57 2.82
N ARG A 269 1.37 12.89 2.78
CA ARG A 269 2.31 13.59 3.68
C ARG A 269 1.93 13.39 5.15
N THR A 270 0.65 13.52 5.48
CA THR A 270 0.15 13.33 6.85
C THR A 270 0.44 11.92 7.36
N LEU A 271 0.17 10.89 6.56
CA LEU A 271 0.41 9.51 6.94
C LEU A 271 1.90 9.22 7.13
N ILE A 272 2.77 9.65 6.21
CA ILE A 272 4.22 9.43 6.33
C ILE A 272 4.78 10.06 7.61
N VAL A 273 4.46 11.33 7.87
CA VAL A 273 5.02 12.06 9.01
C VAL A 273 4.44 11.59 10.35
N ASN A 274 3.17 11.18 10.37
CA ASN A 274 2.46 10.79 11.60
C ASN A 274 2.38 9.27 11.82
N ALA A 275 3.01 8.45 10.98
CA ALA A 275 2.95 6.99 11.09
C ALA A 275 3.31 6.46 12.50
N PRO A 276 4.30 7.01 13.22
CA PRO A 276 4.61 6.56 14.59
C PRO A 276 3.53 6.89 15.64
N GLN A 277 2.65 7.87 15.39
CA GLN A 277 1.63 8.33 16.33
C GLN A 277 0.25 7.73 16.04
N ILE A 278 0.11 6.98 14.94
CA ILE A 278 -1.15 6.32 14.59
C ILE A 278 -1.06 4.88 15.12
N GLU A 279 -1.54 4.67 16.34
CA GLU A 279 -1.32 3.43 17.08
C GLU A 279 -2.22 2.26 16.64
N HIS A 280 -3.37 2.56 16.02
CA HIS A 280 -4.34 1.54 15.62
C HIS A 280 -5.25 2.04 14.49
N ILE A 281 -6.03 1.11 13.93
CA ILE A 281 -6.88 1.37 12.76
C ILE A 281 -7.89 2.50 12.96
N ASP A 282 -8.54 2.59 14.13
CA ASP A 282 -9.49 3.69 14.37
C ASP A 282 -8.80 5.05 14.46
N ALA A 283 -7.55 5.11 14.94
CA ALA A 283 -6.75 6.33 14.91
C ALA A 283 -6.39 6.74 13.47
N LEU A 284 -6.10 5.76 12.60
CA LEU A 284 -5.87 6.00 11.17
C LEU A 284 -7.13 6.60 10.52
N LEU A 285 -8.29 5.98 10.73
CA LEU A 285 -9.55 6.44 10.13
C LEU A 285 -9.97 7.81 10.65
N ALA A 286 -9.77 8.08 11.95
CA ALA A 286 -9.99 9.41 12.51
C ALA A 286 -9.07 10.45 11.85
N ARG A 287 -7.79 10.11 11.63
CA ARG A 287 -6.84 10.99 10.97
C ARG A 287 -7.21 11.26 9.51
N ILE A 288 -7.65 10.25 8.76
CA ILE A 288 -8.10 10.40 7.37
C ILE A 288 -9.29 11.36 7.30
N ARG A 289 -10.31 11.16 8.14
CA ARG A 289 -11.51 12.02 8.18
C ARG A 289 -11.22 13.48 8.53
N GLN A 290 -10.15 13.74 9.30
CA GLN A 290 -9.73 15.11 9.62
C GLN A 290 -9.08 15.85 8.44
N GLN A 291 -8.65 15.12 7.40
CA GLN A 291 -7.95 15.67 6.23
C GLN A 291 -8.86 15.96 5.02
N GLY A 292 -10.17 15.61 5.07
CA GLY A 292 -11.15 15.99 4.04
C GLY A 292 -12.18 14.93 3.66
#